data_AF-A0A9N9C5C1-F1
#
_entry.id   AF-A0A9N9C5C1-F1
#
_cell.length_a   1.000
_cell.length_b   1.000
_cell.length_c   1.000
_cell.angle_alpha   90.00
_cell.angle_beta   90.00
_cell.angle_gamma   90.00
#
_symmetry.space_group_name_H-M   'P 1'
#
loop_
_entity.id
_entity.type
_entity.pdbx_description
1 polymer ?
#
loop_
_entity_poly.entity_id
_entity_poly.type
_entity_poly.pdbx_seq_one_letter_code
_entity_poly.pdbx_strand_id
1 'polypeptide(L)'
;MTATKSIQVQIVQLDQVIEVVRHLTYDPLYKKDDIIQITATTVPRARVEIASLAAIIQYSCDIVLSNIVHDVIIDFSRIRIPFSWPNKSIREILFAKHDSPVALELVSRDCRLALFRKNDHNRRDDWYDQIKNWRNDLPNRFHLMLNELVENVSAHANLEESRFCFTTGLLFAHKKLYYVVADSGIGLRGSLRDAIVSEAKEVSSRACALHLTRPQFTSKGIVRGHQGVGLFITSELAQMNKGYLEILSGPQEYEQRDNTVMRVRGIAEWKGTMVHGAINLDQEFNYRHAMNLFADPSKLSNDRFLVCQIHLNVYGQSTLRTRELCEEIIRDLELAAERSRKIILDFTGIEEISQAFRGFLRQFVVKNSKIQIMILVPPHADDELKEDLQELVELAAQNMNEDD
;
A
#
# COMPACT_ATOMS: atom_id res chain seq x y z
N MET A 1 15.06 5.63 -34.70
CA MET A 1 13.71 5.10 -34.93
C MET A 1 13.06 4.95 -33.58
N THR A 2 11.88 5.54 -33.38
CA THR A 2 11.05 5.38 -32.17
C THR A 2 10.63 3.91 -32.08
N ALA A 3 11.12 3.19 -31.07
CA ALA A 3 10.69 1.82 -30.84
C ALA A 3 9.39 1.83 -30.04
N THR A 4 8.41 1.03 -30.46
CA THR A 4 7.20 0.79 -29.67
C THR A 4 7.41 -0.47 -28.85
N LYS A 5 7.30 -0.37 -27.53
CA LYS A 5 7.31 -1.51 -26.61
C LYS A 5 5.91 -1.73 -26.07
N SER A 6 5.58 -2.97 -25.70
CA SER A 6 4.24 -3.32 -25.23
C SER A 6 4.28 -3.95 -23.84
N ILE A 7 3.37 -3.51 -22.97
CA ILE A 7 3.10 -4.11 -21.66
C ILE A 7 1.68 -4.66 -21.70
N GLN A 8 1.51 -5.93 -21.35
CA GLN A 8 0.21 -6.57 -21.20
C GLN A 8 -0.12 -6.67 -19.71
N VAL A 9 -1.18 -5.99 -19.30
CA VAL A 9 -1.64 -5.99 -17.90
C VAL A 9 -2.90 -6.85 -17.82
N GLN A 10 -2.85 -7.91 -17.03
CA GLN A 10 -4.02 -8.75 -16.78
C GLN A 10 -4.62 -8.43 -15.42
N ILE A 11 -5.86 -7.96 -15.42
CA ILE A 11 -6.63 -7.67 -14.22
C ILE A 11 -7.29 -8.97 -13.75
N VAL A 12 -6.82 -9.47 -12.61
CA VAL A 12 -7.26 -10.73 -11.97
C VAL A 12 -8.35 -10.48 -10.90
N GLN A 13 -8.89 -11.55 -10.33
CA GLN A 13 -9.97 -11.48 -9.33
C GLN A 13 -9.47 -11.18 -7.91
N LEU A 14 -8.30 -11.68 -7.54
CA LEU A 14 -7.70 -11.56 -6.21
C LEU A 14 -6.35 -10.87 -6.33
N ASP A 15 -5.95 -10.09 -5.32
CA ASP A 15 -4.68 -9.33 -5.31
C ASP A 15 -4.48 -8.48 -6.59
N GLN A 16 -5.57 -7.88 -7.07
CA GLN A 16 -5.62 -7.26 -8.38
C GLN A 16 -4.60 -6.13 -8.55
N VAL A 17 -4.44 -5.26 -7.54
CA VAL A 17 -3.48 -4.16 -7.58
C VAL A 17 -2.05 -4.70 -7.61
N ILE A 18 -1.76 -5.72 -6.80
CA ILE A 18 -0.43 -6.35 -6.76
C ILE A 18 -0.07 -7.00 -8.08
N GLU A 19 -1.01 -7.70 -8.72
CA GLU A 19 -0.77 -8.30 -10.03
C GLU A 19 -0.56 -7.23 -11.12
N VAL A 20 -1.32 -6.14 -11.06
CA VAL A 20 -1.10 -5.00 -11.96
C VAL A 20 0.30 -4.42 -11.75
N VAL A 21 0.71 -4.17 -10.51
CA VAL A 21 2.05 -3.63 -10.20
C VAL A 21 3.16 -4.58 -10.65
N ARG A 22 2.96 -5.90 -10.56
CA ARG A 22 3.91 -6.91 -11.07
C ARG A 22 4.16 -6.80 -12.58
N HIS A 23 3.18 -6.35 -13.35
CA HIS A 23 3.33 -6.09 -14.79
C HIS A 23 3.94 -4.72 -15.11
N LEU A 24 3.90 -3.77 -14.17
CA LEU A 24 4.33 -2.39 -14.34
C LEU A 24 5.76 -2.18 -13.82
N THR A 25 6.69 -3.06 -14.20
CA THR A 25 8.09 -2.95 -13.79
C THR A 25 8.87 -1.98 -14.69
N TYR A 26 9.93 -1.39 -14.13
CA TYR A 26 10.86 -0.58 -14.91
C TYR A 26 11.77 -1.49 -15.76
N ASP A 27 11.68 -1.37 -17.08
CA ASP A 27 12.61 -2.04 -18.00
C ASP A 27 13.89 -1.17 -18.13
N PRO A 28 15.05 -1.65 -17.68
CA PRO A 28 16.31 -0.93 -17.83
C PRO A 28 16.71 -0.67 -19.29
N LEU A 29 16.08 -1.35 -20.25
CA LEU A 29 16.30 -1.16 -21.68
C LEU A 29 15.42 -0.05 -22.28
N TYR A 30 14.57 0.63 -21.49
CA TYR A 30 13.81 1.79 -21.98
C TYR A 30 14.74 2.92 -22.43
N LYS A 31 14.34 3.58 -23.51
CA LYS A 31 15.04 4.74 -24.10
C LYS A 31 14.11 5.93 -24.18
N LYS A 32 14.69 7.14 -24.15
CA LYS A 32 13.94 8.42 -24.16
C LYS A 32 13.03 8.62 -25.36
N ASP A 33 13.30 7.93 -26.47
CA ASP A 33 12.50 8.00 -27.70
C ASP A 33 11.51 6.84 -27.83
N ASP A 34 11.43 5.94 -26.84
CA ASP A 34 10.51 4.81 -26.87
C ASP A 34 9.07 5.29 -26.61
N ILE A 35 8.10 4.63 -27.25
CA ILE A 35 6.69 4.73 -26.91
C ILE A 35 6.26 3.41 -26.27
N ILE A 36 5.61 3.49 -25.11
CA ILE A 36 5.09 2.31 -24.42
C ILE A 36 3.60 2.19 -24.69
N GLN A 37 3.16 1.02 -25.13
CA GLN A 37 1.75 0.68 -25.26
C GLN A 37 1.35 -0.26 -24.12
N ILE A 38 0.48 0.20 -23.22
CA ILE A 38 -0.07 -0.62 -22.14
C ILE A 38 -1.46 -1.08 -22.55
N THR A 39 -1.67 -2.39 -22.68
CA THR A 39 -2.99 -2.97 -22.94
C THR A 39 -3.49 -3.65 -21.68
N ALA A 40 -4.63 -3.18 -21.16
CA ALA A 40 -5.27 -3.81 -20.01
C ALA A 40 -6.33 -4.82 -20.48
N THR A 41 -6.36 -5.99 -19.84
CA THR A 41 -7.37 -7.03 -20.05
C THR A 41 -7.92 -7.48 -18.71
N THR A 42 -9.09 -8.13 -18.69
CA THR A 42 -9.68 -8.71 -17.48
C THR A 42 -9.88 -10.20 -17.65
N VAL A 43 -9.57 -10.98 -16.62
CA VAL A 43 -10.00 -12.39 -16.59
C VAL A 43 -11.51 -12.47 -16.39
N PRO A 44 -12.18 -13.57 -16.81
CA PRO A 44 -13.61 -13.72 -16.59
C PRO A 44 -14.00 -13.49 -15.13
N ARG A 45 -15.07 -12.71 -14.92
CA ARG A 45 -15.63 -12.35 -13.61
C ARG A 45 -14.77 -11.41 -12.75
N ALA A 46 -13.57 -11.01 -13.19
CA ALA A 46 -12.85 -9.94 -12.50
C ALA A 46 -13.63 -8.63 -12.60
N ARG A 47 -13.69 -7.92 -11.47
CA ARG A 47 -14.25 -6.56 -11.39
C ARG A 47 -13.09 -5.61 -11.22
N VAL A 48 -13.02 -4.60 -12.08
CA VAL A 48 -11.93 -3.63 -12.05
C VAL A 48 -12.03 -2.77 -10.79
N GLU A 49 -10.98 -2.77 -9.99
CA GLU A 49 -10.76 -1.86 -8.88
C GLU A 49 -10.22 -0.53 -9.42
N ILE A 50 -10.69 0.57 -8.85
CA ILE A 50 -10.22 1.90 -9.25
C ILE A 50 -8.73 2.08 -8.97
N ALA A 51 -8.20 1.41 -7.94
CA ALA A 51 -6.79 1.39 -7.59
C ALA A 51 -5.92 0.79 -8.70
N SER A 52 -6.38 -0.26 -9.39
CA SER A 52 -5.67 -0.85 -10.52
C SER A 52 -5.58 0.08 -11.72
N LEU A 53 -6.64 0.83 -12.00
CA LEU A 53 -6.62 1.84 -13.07
C LEU A 53 -5.70 3.01 -12.69
N ALA A 54 -5.77 3.46 -11.44
CA ALA A 54 -4.88 4.50 -10.91
C ALA A 54 -3.41 4.07 -10.94
N ALA A 55 -3.11 2.80 -10.64
CA ALA A 55 -1.76 2.25 -10.71
C ALA A 55 -1.18 2.37 -12.13
N ILE A 56 -1.94 1.95 -13.15
CA ILE A 56 -1.53 2.03 -14.56
C ILE A 56 -1.29 3.49 -14.97
N ILE A 57 -2.22 4.39 -14.63
CA ILE A 57 -2.12 5.82 -14.97
C ILE A 57 -0.93 6.46 -14.27
N GLN A 58 -0.77 6.23 -12.96
CA GLN A 58 0.29 6.80 -12.15
C GLN A 58 1.69 6.32 -12.59
N TYR A 59 1.85 5.02 -12.85
CA TYR A 59 3.09 4.47 -13.44
C TYR A 59 3.40 5.15 -14.77
N SER A 60 2.41 5.27 -15.64
CA SER A 60 2.59 5.87 -16.96
C SER A 60 3.02 7.33 -16.87
N CYS A 61 2.46 8.08 -15.91
CA CYS A 61 2.85 9.46 -15.67
C CYS A 61 4.29 9.55 -15.16
N ASP A 62 4.67 8.69 -14.22
CA ASP A 62 6.03 8.68 -13.66
C ASP A 62 7.10 8.45 -14.73
N ILE A 63 6.91 7.47 -15.62
CA ILE A 63 7.93 7.15 -16.64
C ILE A 63 8.04 8.24 -17.72
N VAL A 64 6.95 8.93 -18.05
CA VAL A 64 6.96 10.09 -18.96
C VAL A 64 7.62 11.30 -18.30
N LEU A 65 7.22 11.66 -17.07
CA LEU A 65 7.76 12.82 -16.34
C LEU A 65 9.22 12.63 -15.95
N SER A 66 9.65 11.40 -15.73
CA SER A 66 11.06 11.06 -15.47
C SER A 66 11.91 11.05 -16.75
N ASN A 67 11.31 11.32 -17.93
CA ASN A 67 12.00 11.31 -19.23
C ASN A 67 12.74 9.99 -19.50
N ILE A 68 12.17 8.88 -19.00
CA ILE A 68 12.66 7.52 -19.27
C ILE A 68 12.23 7.10 -20.67
N VAL A 69 10.97 7.37 -21.00
CA VAL A 69 10.34 7.10 -22.29
C VAL A 69 9.78 8.39 -22.87
N HIS A 70 9.52 8.38 -24.18
CA HIS A 70 8.90 9.53 -24.82
C HIS A 70 7.46 9.67 -24.36
N ASP A 71 6.69 8.60 -24.47
CA ASP A 71 5.24 8.62 -24.28
C ASP A 71 4.69 7.25 -23.87
N VAL A 72 3.46 7.25 -23.37
CA VAL A 72 2.70 6.06 -23.02
C VAL A 72 1.29 6.17 -23.60
N ILE A 73 0.86 5.12 -24.28
CA ILE A 73 -0.50 4.95 -24.79
C ILE A 73 -1.17 3.83 -23.98
N ILE A 74 -2.32 4.13 -23.40
CA ILE A 74 -3.09 3.17 -22.59
C ILE A 74 -4.32 2.73 -23.37
N ASP A 75 -4.47 1.42 -23.54
CA ASP A 75 -5.62 0.78 -24.16
C ASP A 75 -6.49 0.07 -23.11
N PHE A 76 -7.63 0.69 -22.79
CA PHE A 76 -8.67 0.13 -21.93
C PHE A 76 -9.85 -0.49 -22.73
N SER A 77 -9.74 -0.65 -24.04
CA SER A 77 -10.84 -1.14 -24.90
C SER A 77 -11.32 -2.55 -24.56
N ARG A 78 -10.48 -3.35 -23.89
CA ARG A 78 -10.75 -4.75 -23.52
C ARG A 78 -11.22 -4.91 -22.07
N ILE A 79 -11.49 -3.81 -21.37
CA ILE A 79 -11.99 -3.83 -20.00
C ILE A 79 -13.20 -2.91 -19.85
N ARG A 80 -14.12 -3.28 -18.97
CA ARG A 80 -15.26 -2.43 -18.64
C ARG A 80 -14.86 -1.45 -17.53
N ILE A 81 -14.61 -0.21 -17.91
CA ILE A 81 -14.30 0.89 -16.99
C ILE A 81 -15.53 1.76 -16.71
N PRO A 82 -15.60 2.41 -15.53
CA PRO A 82 -16.76 3.22 -15.13
C PRO A 82 -16.77 4.64 -15.72
N PHE A 83 -15.85 4.94 -16.65
CA PHE A 83 -15.67 6.24 -17.30
C PHE A 83 -15.24 6.05 -18.76
N SER A 84 -15.28 7.13 -19.55
CA SER A 84 -14.70 7.13 -20.90
C SER A 84 -13.24 7.54 -20.84
N TRP A 85 -12.33 6.66 -21.29
CA TRP A 85 -10.92 7.02 -21.42
C TRP A 85 -10.72 7.94 -22.63
N PRO A 86 -10.03 9.09 -22.50
CA PRO A 86 -9.74 9.93 -23.65
C PRO A 86 -8.83 9.17 -24.61
N ASN A 87 -9.08 9.29 -25.91
CA ASN A 87 -8.17 8.79 -26.94
C ASN A 87 -6.95 9.72 -27.06
N LYS A 88 -6.19 9.84 -25.96
CA LYS A 88 -5.00 10.68 -25.81
C LYS A 88 -3.89 9.88 -25.14
N SER A 89 -2.65 10.20 -25.49
CA SER A 89 -1.49 9.66 -24.79
C SER A 89 -1.25 10.36 -23.45
N ILE A 90 -0.39 9.77 -22.62
CA ILE A 90 -0.06 10.33 -21.31
C ILE A 90 0.76 11.62 -21.46
N ARG A 91 1.65 11.71 -22.45
CA ARG A 91 2.33 12.97 -22.78
C ARG A 91 1.33 14.04 -23.18
N GLU A 92 0.36 13.75 -24.05
CA GLU A 92 -0.65 14.72 -24.44
C GLU A 92 -1.46 15.22 -23.24
N ILE A 93 -1.78 14.34 -22.31
CA ILE A 93 -2.49 14.68 -21.06
C ILE A 93 -1.63 15.58 -20.16
N LEU A 94 -0.38 15.20 -19.88
CA LEU A 94 0.49 15.91 -18.94
C LEU A 94 0.93 17.29 -19.46
N PHE A 95 1.21 17.40 -20.76
CA PHE A 95 1.77 18.61 -21.38
C PHE A 95 0.75 19.48 -22.10
N ALA A 96 -0.54 19.12 -22.09
CA ALA A 96 -1.58 20.03 -22.54
C ALA A 96 -1.55 21.35 -21.74
N LYS A 97 -1.95 22.44 -22.40
CA LYS A 97 -2.14 23.73 -21.74
C LYS A 97 -3.35 23.62 -20.84
N HIS A 98 -3.11 23.50 -19.54
CA HIS A 98 -4.17 23.56 -18.54
C HIS A 98 -4.05 24.85 -17.75
N ASP A 99 -5.19 25.47 -17.53
CA ASP A 99 -5.31 26.53 -16.52
C ASP A 99 -5.33 25.92 -15.12
N SER A 100 -5.45 24.60 -14.98
CA SER A 100 -5.57 23.82 -13.73
C SER A 100 -4.36 22.91 -13.45
N PRO A 101 -4.07 22.59 -12.17
CA PRO A 101 -3.17 21.50 -11.79
C PRO A 101 -3.84 20.14 -12.00
N VAL A 102 -5.16 20.06 -12.23
CA VAL A 102 -5.77 18.81 -12.69
C VAL A 102 -5.46 18.65 -14.18
N ALA A 103 -4.61 17.68 -14.50
CA ALA A 103 -4.21 17.35 -15.88
C ALA A 103 -5.25 16.46 -16.58
N LEU A 104 -5.94 15.63 -15.81
CA LEU A 104 -7.01 14.76 -16.29
C LEU A 104 -8.07 14.65 -15.21
N GLU A 105 -9.33 14.78 -15.61
CA GLU A 105 -10.45 14.43 -14.73
C GLU A 105 -11.46 13.58 -15.50
N LEU A 106 -11.75 12.41 -14.94
CA LEU A 106 -12.70 11.44 -15.48
C LEU A 106 -13.85 11.32 -14.48
N VAL A 107 -15.01 11.83 -14.87
CA VAL A 107 -16.20 11.84 -14.02
C VAL A 107 -17.31 11.02 -14.68
N SER A 108 -17.94 10.16 -13.88
CA SER A 108 -19.22 9.54 -14.18
C SER A 108 -20.12 9.62 -12.96
N ARG A 109 -21.30 8.99 -13.01
CA ARG A 109 -22.24 8.96 -11.89
C ARG A 109 -21.63 8.39 -10.61
N ASP A 110 -20.86 7.32 -10.77
CA ASP A 110 -20.38 6.50 -9.66
C ASP A 110 -18.86 6.52 -9.55
N CYS A 111 -18.14 7.18 -10.47
CA CYS A 111 -16.69 7.23 -10.46
C CYS A 111 -16.17 8.64 -10.66
N ARG A 112 -15.10 8.98 -9.95
CA ARG A 112 -14.30 10.19 -10.18
C ARG A 112 -12.83 9.84 -10.03
N LEU A 113 -12.06 10.06 -11.08
CA LEU A 113 -10.61 9.88 -11.10
C LEU A 113 -9.98 11.19 -11.54
N ALA A 114 -9.01 11.68 -10.79
CA ALA A 114 -8.29 12.90 -11.09
C ALA A 114 -6.79 12.65 -11.08
N LEU A 115 -6.10 13.15 -12.10
CA LEU A 115 -4.64 13.22 -12.17
C LEU A 115 -4.24 14.66 -11.94
N PHE A 116 -3.42 14.88 -10.91
CA PHE A 116 -2.85 16.18 -10.61
C PHE A 116 -1.43 16.25 -11.15
N ARG A 117 -1.14 17.31 -11.88
CA ARG A 117 0.20 17.80 -12.19
C ARG A 117 0.53 18.92 -11.22
N LYS A 118 1.74 18.90 -10.66
CA LYS A 118 2.23 19.89 -9.68
C LYS A 118 1.54 19.85 -8.32
N ASN A 119 2.22 20.38 -7.33
CA ASN A 119 1.77 20.44 -5.95
C ASN A 119 1.20 21.84 -5.63
N ASP A 120 0.01 22.16 -6.17
CA ASP A 120 -0.67 23.44 -5.91
C ASP A 120 -1.70 23.27 -4.78
N HIS A 121 -1.48 23.93 -3.64
CA HIS A 121 -2.34 23.82 -2.47
C HIS A 121 -3.74 24.40 -2.70
N ASN A 122 -3.85 25.60 -3.30
CA ASN A 122 -5.12 26.34 -3.39
C ASN A 122 -6.18 25.60 -4.20
N ARG A 123 -5.75 24.85 -5.22
CA ARG A 123 -6.66 24.14 -6.12
C ARG A 123 -6.95 22.71 -5.71
N ARG A 124 -6.21 22.18 -4.71
CA ARG A 124 -6.64 20.96 -4.01
C ARG A 124 -7.88 21.24 -3.18
N ASP A 125 -7.95 22.41 -2.54
CA ASP A 125 -9.14 22.89 -1.82
C ASP A 125 -10.37 22.92 -2.73
N ASP A 126 -10.24 23.50 -3.93
CA ASP A 126 -11.32 23.50 -4.93
C ASP A 126 -11.79 22.07 -5.29
N TRP A 127 -10.85 21.12 -5.45
CA TRP A 127 -11.20 19.73 -5.75
C TRP A 127 -11.88 19.03 -4.57
N TYR A 128 -11.46 19.30 -3.33
CA TYR A 128 -12.12 18.77 -2.14
C TYR A 128 -13.54 19.29 -2.00
N ASP A 129 -13.76 20.59 -2.24
CA ASP A 129 -15.09 21.18 -2.23
C ASP A 129 -15.98 20.53 -3.29
N GLN A 130 -15.42 20.20 -4.46
CA GLN A 130 -16.16 19.45 -5.47
C GLN A 130 -16.49 18.01 -5.04
N ILE A 131 -15.61 17.31 -4.31
CA ILE A 131 -15.94 15.97 -3.78
C ILE A 131 -17.00 16.06 -2.70
N LYS A 132 -16.87 17.01 -1.78
CA LYS A 132 -17.80 17.23 -0.68
C LYS A 132 -19.22 17.49 -1.20
N ASN A 133 -19.33 18.14 -2.35
CA ASN A 133 -20.60 18.44 -3.02
C ASN A 133 -20.99 17.43 -4.12
N TRP A 134 -20.16 16.42 -4.40
CA TRP A 134 -20.42 15.47 -5.50
C TRP A 134 -21.58 14.52 -5.17
N ARG A 135 -21.61 14.01 -3.93
CA ARG A 135 -22.57 13.01 -3.49
C ARG A 135 -23.00 13.22 -2.04
N ASN A 136 -24.32 13.16 -1.82
CA ASN A 136 -24.94 13.36 -0.51
C ASN A 136 -24.86 12.12 0.40
N ASP A 137 -24.55 10.95 -0.16
CA ASP A 137 -24.39 9.69 0.58
C ASP A 137 -22.93 9.40 0.98
N LEU A 138 -22.03 10.36 0.75
CA LEU A 138 -20.70 10.33 1.35
C LEU A 138 -20.81 10.50 2.87
N PRO A 139 -20.14 9.65 3.67
CA PRO A 139 -20.13 9.84 5.11
C PRO A 139 -19.61 11.22 5.50
N ASN A 140 -20.29 11.85 6.46
CA ASN A 140 -19.82 13.09 7.06
C ASN A 140 -18.37 12.90 7.53
N ARG A 141 -17.47 13.79 7.10
CA ARG A 141 -16.02 13.78 7.39
C ARG A 141 -15.17 12.79 6.57
N PHE A 142 -15.73 12.07 5.60
CA PHE A 142 -14.89 11.30 4.64
C PHE A 142 -13.86 12.20 3.94
N HIS A 143 -14.28 13.42 3.57
CA HIS A 143 -13.39 14.42 2.96
C HIS A 143 -12.18 14.79 3.84
N LEU A 144 -12.30 14.70 5.18
CA LEU A 144 -11.15 14.93 6.07
C LEU A 144 -10.12 13.82 5.95
N MET A 145 -10.56 12.56 5.94
CA MET A 145 -9.68 11.41 5.71
C MET A 145 -8.96 11.53 4.36
N LEU A 146 -9.71 11.87 3.30
CA LEU A 146 -9.14 12.05 1.97
C LEU A 146 -8.16 13.24 1.92
N ASN A 147 -8.47 14.32 2.63
CA ASN A 147 -7.57 15.47 2.74
C ASN A 147 -6.23 15.08 3.36
N GLU A 148 -6.24 14.35 4.48
CA GLU A 148 -5.02 13.87 5.14
C GLU A 148 -4.17 12.99 4.21
N LEU A 149 -4.80 12.11 3.42
CA LEU A 149 -4.09 11.25 2.47
C LEU A 149 -3.41 12.06 1.35
N VAL A 150 -4.11 13.04 0.78
CA VAL A 150 -3.58 13.88 -0.30
C VAL A 150 -2.59 14.93 0.23
N GLU A 151 -2.74 15.39 1.47
CA GLU A 151 -1.72 16.19 2.16
C GLU A 151 -0.43 15.41 2.37
N ASN A 152 -0.52 14.12 2.72
CA ASN A 152 0.66 13.27 2.84
C ASN A 152 1.44 13.17 1.53
N VAL A 153 0.76 13.04 0.39
CA VAL A 153 1.41 13.06 -0.92
C VAL A 153 2.24 14.33 -1.11
N SER A 154 1.62 15.48 -0.91
CA SER A 154 2.28 16.79 -1.06
C SER A 154 3.42 17.02 -0.09
N ALA A 155 3.29 16.51 1.13
CA ALA A 155 4.28 16.67 2.19
C ALA A 155 5.49 15.74 2.02
N HIS A 156 5.32 14.58 1.37
CA HIS A 156 6.29 13.50 1.40
C HIS A 156 6.82 13.08 0.03
N ALA A 157 6.30 13.62 -1.07
CA ALA A 157 6.79 13.22 -2.38
C ALA A 157 8.25 13.60 -2.64
N ASN A 158 8.72 14.74 -2.10
CA ASN A 158 10.10 15.25 -2.24
C ASN A 158 10.64 15.16 -3.68
N LEU A 159 9.85 15.63 -4.63
CA LEU A 159 10.20 15.71 -6.05
C LEU A 159 10.22 17.16 -6.52
N GLU A 160 10.99 17.43 -7.56
CA GLU A 160 10.87 18.67 -8.33
C GLU A 160 9.42 18.82 -8.85
N GLU A 161 8.89 20.04 -8.84
CA GLU A 161 7.50 20.32 -9.24
C GLU A 161 7.20 19.84 -10.67
N SER A 162 8.20 19.89 -11.56
CA SER A 162 8.13 19.40 -12.94
C SER A 162 7.95 17.89 -13.07
N ARG A 163 8.32 17.12 -12.03
CA ARG A 163 8.25 15.65 -11.98
C ARG A 163 7.13 15.14 -11.08
N PHE A 164 6.52 16.02 -10.30
CA PHE A 164 5.49 15.67 -9.34
C PHE A 164 4.14 15.48 -10.04
N CYS A 165 3.55 14.30 -9.83
CA CYS A 165 2.17 14.03 -10.14
C CYS A 165 1.59 13.05 -9.12
N PHE A 166 0.28 13.10 -8.93
CA PHE A 166 -0.43 12.10 -8.17
C PHE A 166 -1.83 11.89 -8.72
N THR A 167 -2.34 10.68 -8.52
CA THR A 167 -3.65 10.25 -8.97
C THR A 167 -4.53 10.00 -7.77
N THR A 168 -5.77 10.48 -7.83
CA THR A 168 -6.83 10.15 -6.87
C THR A 168 -7.98 9.47 -7.61
N GLY A 169 -8.64 8.53 -6.96
CA GLY A 169 -9.77 7.80 -7.52
C GLY A 169 -10.80 7.47 -6.47
N LEU A 170 -12.07 7.63 -6.82
CA LEU A 170 -13.24 7.30 -6.01
C LEU A 170 -14.21 6.50 -6.89
N LEU A 171 -14.69 5.35 -6.39
CA LEU A 171 -15.66 4.50 -7.08
C LEU A 171 -16.73 3.98 -6.12
N PHE A 172 -17.98 4.29 -6.40
CA PHE A 172 -19.15 3.79 -5.69
C PHE A 172 -19.63 2.50 -6.34
N ALA A 173 -19.61 1.40 -5.59
CA ALA A 173 -20.12 0.12 -6.08
C ALA A 173 -20.65 -0.71 -4.91
N HIS A 174 -21.86 -1.26 -5.05
CA HIS A 174 -22.44 -2.22 -4.10
C HIS A 174 -22.42 -1.77 -2.63
N LYS A 175 -22.84 -0.52 -2.36
CA LYS A 175 -22.79 0.11 -1.02
C LYS A 175 -21.37 0.25 -0.44
N LYS A 176 -20.34 0.20 -1.30
CA LYS A 176 -18.97 0.51 -0.93
C LYS A 176 -18.49 1.72 -1.70
N LEU A 177 -17.62 2.48 -1.07
CA LEU A 177 -16.79 3.48 -1.72
C LEU A 177 -15.35 2.98 -1.71
N TYR A 178 -14.83 2.70 -2.89
CA TYR A 178 -13.42 2.42 -3.12
C TYR A 178 -12.68 3.74 -3.33
N TYR A 179 -11.53 3.88 -2.70
CA TYR A 179 -10.68 5.06 -2.84
C TYR A 179 -9.24 4.67 -3.14
N VAL A 180 -8.52 5.56 -3.82
CA VAL A 180 -7.08 5.46 -4.06
C VAL A 180 -6.46 6.84 -4.10
N VAL A 181 -5.27 6.96 -3.54
CA VAL A 181 -4.34 8.08 -3.70
C VAL A 181 -2.98 7.46 -4.01
N ALA A 182 -2.39 7.81 -5.15
CA ALA A 182 -1.12 7.26 -5.60
C ALA A 182 -0.19 8.38 -6.09
N ASP A 183 1.04 8.40 -5.61
CA ASP A 183 2.07 9.38 -5.99
C ASP A 183 3.32 8.71 -6.59
N SER A 184 4.19 9.52 -7.20
CA SER A 184 5.48 9.09 -7.75
C SER A 184 6.70 9.47 -6.89
N GLY A 185 6.47 9.84 -5.63
CA GLY A 185 7.44 10.43 -4.72
C GLY A 185 8.54 9.49 -4.23
N ILE A 186 9.24 9.91 -3.17
CA ILE A 186 10.31 9.11 -2.54
C ILE A 186 9.81 7.90 -1.74
N GLY A 187 8.49 7.73 -1.64
CA GLY A 187 7.86 6.65 -0.89
C GLY A 187 8.04 6.77 0.63
N LEU A 188 7.47 5.80 1.35
CA LEU A 188 7.47 5.76 2.81
C LEU A 188 8.87 5.57 3.36
N ARG A 189 9.66 4.67 2.77
CA ARG A 189 11.05 4.44 3.19
C ARG A 189 11.88 5.72 3.08
N GLY A 190 11.79 6.41 1.93
CA GLY A 190 12.46 7.68 1.71
C GLY A 190 11.99 8.72 2.73
N SER A 191 10.68 8.87 2.89
CA SER A 191 10.12 9.85 3.84
C SER A 191 10.51 9.60 5.29
N LEU A 192 10.63 8.34 5.72
CA LEU A 192 11.01 8.00 7.09
C LEU A 192 12.50 8.20 7.32
N ARG A 193 13.34 8.03 6.29
CA ARG A 193 14.78 8.31 6.38
C ARG A 193 15.05 9.78 6.63
N ASP A 194 14.24 10.63 6.00
CA ASP A 194 14.31 12.09 6.13
C ASP A 194 13.55 12.60 7.38
N ALA A 195 13.03 11.70 8.22
CA ALA A 195 12.32 12.05 9.45
C ALA A 195 13.20 12.83 10.43
N ILE A 196 12.59 13.68 11.25
CA ILE A 196 13.27 14.36 12.36
C ILE A 196 13.40 13.42 13.56
N VAL A 197 12.45 12.49 13.74
CA VAL A 197 12.39 11.56 14.87
C VAL A 197 13.33 10.37 14.65
N SER A 198 14.17 10.05 15.64
CA SER A 198 15.14 8.94 15.57
C SER A 198 14.47 7.58 15.38
N GLU A 199 13.36 7.31 16.09
CA GLU A 199 12.58 6.08 15.93
C GLU A 199 12.10 5.90 14.48
N ALA A 200 11.63 6.97 13.84
CA ALA A 200 11.21 6.93 12.44
C ALA A 200 12.39 6.66 11.49
N LYS A 201 13.57 7.23 11.75
CA LYS A 201 14.79 6.92 10.98
C LYS A 201 15.21 5.46 11.15
N GLU A 202 15.17 4.93 12.36
CA GLU A 202 15.46 3.52 12.62
C GLU A 202 14.45 2.59 11.94
N VAL A 203 13.17 2.98 11.85
CA VAL A 203 12.17 2.22 11.06
C VAL A 203 12.48 2.32 9.57
N SER A 204 12.98 3.47 9.07
CA SER A 204 13.30 3.65 7.64
C SER A 204 14.39 2.71 7.13
N SER A 205 15.37 2.36 7.97
CA SER A 205 16.40 1.39 7.61
C SER A 205 15.82 -0.02 7.51
N ARG A 206 14.78 -0.29 8.30
CA ARG A 206 14.14 -1.59 8.50
C ARG A 206 12.94 -1.87 7.58
N ALA A 207 12.58 -0.91 6.72
CA ALA A 207 11.50 -1.00 5.74
C ALA A 207 10.40 -1.97 6.21
N CYS A 208 9.60 -1.63 7.22
CA CYS A 208 8.50 -2.50 7.60
C CYS A 208 7.22 -1.71 7.74
N ALA A 209 6.30 -2.05 6.85
CA ALA A 209 5.02 -1.40 6.71
C ALA A 209 4.11 -1.63 7.94
N LEU A 210 4.46 -2.56 8.84
CA LEU A 210 3.80 -2.80 10.13
C LEU A 210 3.73 -1.55 11.03
N HIS A 211 4.71 -0.65 10.91
CA HIS A 211 4.81 0.55 11.72
C HIS A 211 3.90 1.70 11.24
N LEU A 212 3.39 1.65 10.01
CA LEU A 212 2.73 2.78 9.34
C LEU A 212 1.40 3.19 9.97
N THR A 213 0.74 2.26 10.65
CA THR A 213 -0.58 2.46 11.28
C THR A 213 -0.50 2.48 12.80
N ARG A 214 0.69 2.75 13.36
CA ARG A 214 0.88 2.93 14.79
C ARG A 214 0.41 4.31 15.24
N PRO A 215 -0.29 4.41 16.39
CA PRO A 215 -0.61 5.70 16.97
C PRO A 215 0.68 6.45 17.30
N GLN A 216 0.65 7.78 17.14
CA GLN A 216 1.76 8.68 17.51
C GLN A 216 3.09 8.43 16.76
N PHE A 217 3.11 7.54 15.77
CA PHE A 217 4.26 7.32 14.90
C PHE A 217 4.34 8.44 13.86
N THR A 218 5.34 9.31 13.97
CA THR A 218 5.49 10.49 13.11
C THR A 218 6.92 10.68 12.63
N SER A 219 7.06 11.12 11.37
CA SER A 219 8.34 11.54 10.81
C SER A 219 8.74 12.96 11.22
N LYS A 220 7.86 13.76 11.85
CA LYS A 220 8.08 15.22 12.07
C LYS A 220 8.17 15.65 13.53
N GLY A 221 7.93 14.72 14.48
CA GLY A 221 7.91 15.01 15.92
C GLY A 221 6.71 15.86 16.36
N ILE A 222 6.58 16.12 17.67
CA ILE A 222 5.42 16.82 18.26
C ILE A 222 5.32 18.30 17.79
N VAL A 223 6.44 18.91 17.39
CA VAL A 223 6.59 20.37 17.20
C VAL A 223 6.04 20.89 15.85
N ARG A 224 5.81 20.05 14.83
CA ARG A 224 5.40 20.49 13.48
C ARG A 224 3.97 20.10 13.05
N GLY A 225 3.08 19.79 13.99
CA GLY A 225 1.63 19.71 13.77
C GLY A 225 1.11 18.53 12.92
N HIS A 226 1.95 17.81 12.18
CA HIS A 226 1.58 16.61 11.43
C HIS A 226 2.04 15.37 12.19
N GLN A 227 1.19 14.84 13.06
CA GLN A 227 1.54 13.80 14.04
C GLN A 227 1.42 12.36 13.51
N GLY A 228 1.45 12.13 12.20
CA GLY A 228 1.17 10.80 11.64
C GLY A 228 -0.31 10.40 11.74
N VAL A 229 -1.18 11.41 11.86
CA VAL A 229 -2.62 11.29 12.10
C VAL A 229 -3.33 10.60 10.93
N GLY A 230 -3.03 11.00 9.70
CA GLY A 230 -3.77 10.58 8.50
C GLY A 230 -3.83 9.07 8.28
N LEU A 231 -2.69 8.38 8.29
CA LEU A 231 -2.65 6.93 8.04
C LEU A 231 -3.24 6.13 9.21
N PHE A 232 -2.98 6.54 10.45
CA PHE A 232 -3.60 5.91 11.62
C PHE A 232 -5.12 6.03 11.56
N ILE A 233 -5.65 7.24 11.35
CA ILE A 233 -7.10 7.47 11.28
C ILE A 233 -7.73 6.70 10.13
N THR A 234 -7.09 6.69 8.96
CA THR A 234 -7.58 5.93 7.80
C THR A 234 -7.66 4.43 8.13
N SER A 235 -6.65 3.90 8.81
CA SER A 235 -6.59 2.51 9.27
C SER A 235 -7.68 2.18 10.30
N GLU A 236 -7.90 3.02 11.30
CA GLU A 236 -8.97 2.87 12.29
C GLU A 236 -10.37 2.96 11.66
N LEU A 237 -10.56 3.90 10.74
CA LEU A 237 -11.82 4.06 10.02
C LEU A 237 -12.14 2.86 9.16
N ALA A 238 -11.16 2.33 8.43
CA ALA A 238 -11.34 1.09 7.65
C ALA A 238 -11.73 -0.08 8.55
N GLN A 239 -11.13 -0.22 9.74
CA GLN A 239 -11.49 -1.23 10.74
C GLN A 239 -12.92 -1.12 11.24
N MET A 240 -13.27 0.03 11.83
CA MET A 240 -14.59 0.27 12.42
C MET A 240 -15.71 0.11 11.38
N ASN A 241 -15.41 0.49 10.14
CA ASN A 241 -16.34 0.45 9.03
C ASN A 241 -16.37 -0.91 8.31
N LYS A 242 -15.59 -1.91 8.76
CA LYS A 242 -15.43 -3.25 8.15
C LYS A 242 -14.97 -3.22 6.69
N GLY A 243 -14.21 -2.18 6.36
CA GLY A 243 -13.59 -1.96 5.06
C GLY A 243 -12.22 -2.61 4.96
N TYR A 244 -11.40 -2.09 4.06
CA TYR A 244 -9.97 -2.44 4.01
C TYR A 244 -9.12 -1.22 3.66
N LEU A 245 -7.86 -1.29 4.03
CA LEU A 245 -6.80 -0.35 3.70
C LEU A 245 -5.61 -1.16 3.17
N GLU A 246 -5.05 -0.71 2.06
CA GLU A 246 -3.86 -1.30 1.46
C GLU A 246 -2.90 -0.17 1.08
N ILE A 247 -1.62 -0.36 1.39
CA ILE A 247 -0.55 0.62 1.21
C ILE A 247 0.60 -0.07 0.50
N LEU A 248 1.00 0.46 -0.65
CA LEU A 248 2.15 0.02 -1.42
C LEU A 248 3.21 1.11 -1.41
N SER A 249 4.45 0.77 -1.08
CA SER A 249 5.58 1.70 -1.22
C SER A 249 6.91 0.97 -1.30
N GLY A 250 7.68 1.27 -2.35
CA GLY A 250 8.88 0.51 -2.66
C GLY A 250 8.54 -0.97 -2.86
N PRO A 251 9.33 -1.90 -2.32
CA PRO A 251 9.12 -3.33 -2.51
C PRO A 251 8.08 -3.92 -1.54
N GLN A 252 7.21 -3.11 -0.93
CA GLN A 252 6.42 -3.53 0.23
C GLN A 252 4.96 -3.19 0.11
N GLU A 253 4.15 -4.09 0.66
CA GLU A 253 2.73 -3.95 0.86
C GLU A 253 2.38 -4.11 2.33
N TYR A 254 1.49 -3.24 2.79
CA TYR A 254 0.72 -3.42 4.02
C TYR A 254 -0.75 -3.49 3.64
N GLU A 255 -1.39 -4.59 3.99
CA GLU A 255 -2.83 -4.77 3.86
C GLU A 255 -3.45 -4.93 5.23
N GLN A 256 -4.60 -4.29 5.40
CA GLN A 256 -5.45 -4.41 6.56
C GLN A 256 -6.88 -4.61 6.09
N ARG A 257 -7.46 -5.77 6.37
CA ARG A 257 -8.88 -6.04 6.15
C ARG A 257 -9.56 -6.11 7.51
N ASP A 258 -10.51 -5.19 7.70
CA ASP A 258 -11.32 -5.05 8.91
C ASP A 258 -10.48 -5.33 10.18
N ASN A 259 -10.99 -6.16 11.10
CA ASN A 259 -10.27 -6.60 12.30
C ASN A 259 -9.73 -8.05 12.12
N THR A 260 -9.87 -8.64 10.94
CA THR A 260 -9.55 -10.06 10.73
C THR A 260 -8.09 -10.24 10.37
N VAL A 261 -7.58 -9.51 9.38
CA VAL A 261 -6.26 -9.77 8.80
C VAL A 261 -5.46 -8.49 8.67
N MET A 262 -4.26 -8.50 9.23
CA MET A 262 -3.16 -7.64 8.84
C MET A 262 -2.16 -8.49 8.04
N ARG A 263 -1.79 -8.07 6.85
CA ARG A 263 -0.78 -8.74 6.02
C ARG A 263 0.33 -7.76 5.65
N VAL A 264 1.57 -8.24 5.73
CA VAL A 264 2.74 -7.53 5.21
C VAL A 264 3.53 -8.46 4.31
N ARG A 265 3.79 -8.03 3.07
CA ARG A 265 4.51 -8.85 2.07
C ARG A 265 5.38 -8.05 1.13
N GLY A 266 6.35 -8.74 0.54
CA GLY A 266 7.17 -8.22 -0.55
C GLY A 266 6.40 -8.20 -1.87
N ILE A 267 6.55 -7.13 -2.64
CA ILE A 267 5.93 -6.92 -3.95
C ILE A 267 6.96 -6.44 -4.98
N ALA A 268 6.56 -6.42 -6.25
CA ALA A 268 7.32 -5.68 -7.26
C ALA A 268 7.37 -4.20 -6.86
N GLU A 269 8.53 -3.56 -7.07
CA GLU A 269 8.78 -2.22 -6.56
C GLU A 269 7.78 -1.18 -7.09
N TRP A 270 7.01 -0.57 -6.18
CA TRP A 270 6.19 0.60 -6.44
C TRP A 270 6.98 1.88 -6.13
N LYS A 271 7.18 2.74 -7.14
CA LYS A 271 7.83 4.03 -6.94
C LYS A 271 6.83 5.05 -6.39
N GLY A 272 7.12 5.58 -5.19
CA GLY A 272 6.24 6.48 -4.46
C GLY A 272 5.45 5.76 -3.39
N THR A 273 4.26 6.30 -3.09
CA THR A 273 3.30 5.66 -2.17
C THR A 273 1.96 5.55 -2.85
N MET A 274 1.31 4.39 -2.72
CA MET A 274 -0.09 4.21 -3.05
C MET A 274 -0.84 3.82 -1.78
N VAL A 275 -1.92 4.54 -1.49
CA VAL A 275 -2.85 4.23 -0.41
C VAL A 275 -4.21 4.04 -1.04
N HIS A 276 -4.79 2.85 -0.91
CA HIS A 276 -6.12 2.56 -1.41
C HIS A 276 -6.91 1.72 -0.41
N GLY A 277 -8.20 1.57 -0.66
CA GLY A 277 -9.05 0.82 0.23
C GLY A 277 -10.52 0.92 -0.15
N ALA A 278 -11.36 0.41 0.75
CA ALA A 278 -12.80 0.58 0.64
C ALA A 278 -13.42 0.85 1.99
N ILE A 279 -14.48 1.65 1.97
CA ILE A 279 -15.40 1.85 3.08
C ILE A 279 -16.78 1.30 2.70
N ASN A 280 -17.45 0.63 3.62
CA ASN A 280 -18.86 0.25 3.54
C ASN A 280 -19.74 1.44 3.94
N LEU A 281 -20.58 1.89 3.01
CA LEU A 281 -21.48 3.03 3.16
C LEU A 281 -22.71 2.72 4.04
N ASP A 282 -22.91 1.46 4.39
CA ASP A 282 -23.97 1.01 5.30
C ASP A 282 -23.47 0.76 6.74
N GLN A 283 -22.18 0.95 6.99
CA GLN A 283 -21.59 0.91 8.33
C GLN A 283 -21.30 2.33 8.83
N GLU A 284 -21.22 2.50 10.14
CA GLU A 284 -20.87 3.79 10.73
C GLU A 284 -19.43 4.20 10.33
N PHE A 285 -19.24 5.49 10.08
CA PHE A 285 -17.93 6.09 9.80
C PHE A 285 -17.61 7.10 10.91
N ASN A 286 -17.00 6.62 12.00
CA ASN A 286 -16.84 7.40 13.23
C ASN A 286 -15.45 8.04 13.36
N TYR A 287 -15.23 9.14 12.63
CA TYR A 287 -13.97 9.91 12.68
C TYR A 287 -13.61 10.39 14.09
N ARG A 288 -14.62 10.73 14.91
CA ARG A 288 -14.38 11.21 16.28
C ARG A 288 -13.79 10.11 17.15
N HIS A 289 -14.27 8.87 17.00
CA HIS A 289 -13.74 7.75 17.75
C HIS A 289 -12.28 7.45 17.36
N ALA A 290 -11.97 7.44 16.05
CA ALA A 290 -10.59 7.31 15.57
C ALA A 290 -9.65 8.39 16.16
N MET A 291 -10.09 9.66 16.19
CA MET A 291 -9.33 10.75 16.84
C MET A 291 -9.10 10.49 18.34
N ASN A 292 -10.10 9.96 19.05
CA ASN A 292 -9.97 9.66 20.48
C ASN A 292 -8.97 8.53 20.73
N LEU A 293 -8.94 7.51 19.88
CA LEU A 293 -7.95 6.42 19.95
C LEU A 293 -6.54 6.92 19.63
N PHE A 294 -6.42 7.85 18.68
CA PHE A 294 -5.13 8.48 18.39
C PHE A 294 -4.59 9.28 19.59
N ALA A 295 -5.47 10.04 20.26
CA ALA A 295 -5.12 10.85 21.41
C ALA A 295 -4.77 10.01 22.66
N ASP A 296 -5.42 8.84 22.81
CA ASP A 296 -5.19 7.93 23.93
C ASP A 296 -5.04 6.48 23.45
N PRO A 297 -3.81 6.10 23.04
CA PRO A 297 -3.51 4.76 22.53
C PRO A 297 -3.75 3.64 23.54
N SER A 298 -3.82 3.93 24.84
CA SER A 298 -4.11 2.94 25.88
C SER A 298 -5.50 2.31 25.75
N LYS A 299 -6.38 2.96 24.97
CA LYS A 299 -7.73 2.47 24.64
C LYS A 299 -7.76 1.53 23.43
N LEU A 300 -6.64 1.32 22.75
CA LEU A 300 -6.55 0.34 21.68
C LEU A 300 -6.59 -1.07 22.27
N SER A 301 -7.34 -1.96 21.62
CA SER A 301 -7.30 -3.38 21.95
C SER A 301 -5.89 -3.93 21.63
N ASN A 302 -5.32 -4.69 22.56
CA ASN A 302 -4.10 -5.47 22.30
C ASN A 302 -4.37 -6.54 21.22
N ASP A 303 -5.61 -7.01 21.08
CA ASP A 303 -6.01 -7.94 20.03
C ASP A 303 -6.70 -7.18 18.90
N ARG A 304 -5.94 -6.30 18.25
CA ARG A 304 -6.47 -5.46 17.17
C ARG A 304 -6.82 -6.30 15.93
N PHE A 305 -6.09 -7.40 15.72
CA PHE A 305 -6.30 -8.31 14.60
C PHE A 305 -6.52 -9.74 15.08
N LEU A 306 -7.39 -10.46 14.39
CA LEU A 306 -7.50 -11.90 14.58
C LEU A 306 -6.25 -12.62 14.08
N VAL A 307 -5.68 -12.17 12.97
CA VAL A 307 -4.51 -12.77 12.32
C VAL A 307 -3.56 -11.69 11.81
N CYS A 308 -2.27 -11.86 12.11
CA CYS A 308 -1.17 -11.13 11.49
C CYS A 308 -0.38 -12.09 10.58
N GLN A 309 -0.36 -11.83 9.28
CA GLN A 309 0.42 -12.59 8.30
C GLN A 309 1.64 -11.78 7.86
N ILE A 310 2.84 -12.32 8.08
CA ILE A 310 4.09 -11.69 7.67
C ILE A 310 4.77 -12.62 6.68
N HIS A 311 4.93 -12.16 5.45
CA HIS A 311 5.75 -12.83 4.45
C HIS A 311 7.19 -12.36 4.61
N LEU A 312 8.10 -13.29 4.86
CA LEU A 312 9.51 -12.96 5.10
C LEU A 312 10.21 -12.42 3.84
N ASN A 313 9.63 -12.61 2.65
CA ASN A 313 10.11 -11.97 1.43
C ASN A 313 10.02 -10.43 1.46
N VAL A 314 9.27 -9.83 2.40
CA VAL A 314 9.16 -8.36 2.54
C VAL A 314 10.49 -7.69 2.85
N TYR A 315 11.42 -8.42 3.46
CA TYR A 315 12.76 -7.95 3.77
C TYR A 315 13.71 -7.98 2.56
N GLY A 316 13.22 -8.42 1.39
CA GLY A 316 13.95 -8.35 0.12
C GLY A 316 15.13 -9.31 0.00
N GLN A 317 15.18 -10.36 0.83
CA GLN A 317 16.22 -11.39 0.81
C GLN A 317 15.56 -12.78 0.72
N SER A 318 16.06 -13.63 -0.19
CA SER A 318 15.70 -15.05 -0.21
C SER A 318 16.52 -15.87 0.80
N THR A 319 17.62 -15.33 1.30
CA THR A 319 18.52 -15.99 2.26
C THR A 319 18.62 -15.18 3.56
N LEU A 320 18.11 -15.74 4.66
CA LEU A 320 18.00 -15.05 5.95
C LEU A 320 19.20 -15.38 6.85
N ARG A 321 20.35 -14.79 6.51
CA ARG A 321 21.65 -15.15 7.12
C ARG A 321 22.24 -14.11 8.08
N THR A 322 21.97 -12.83 7.88
CA THR A 322 22.64 -11.78 8.67
C THR A 322 21.96 -11.61 10.02
N ARG A 323 22.76 -11.36 11.06
CA ARG A 323 22.24 -11.16 12.42
C ARG A 323 21.34 -9.93 12.48
N GLU A 324 21.71 -8.87 11.77
CA GLU A 324 20.96 -7.61 11.71
C GLU A 324 19.56 -7.84 11.14
N LEU A 325 19.44 -8.62 10.06
CA LEU A 325 18.15 -8.99 9.49
C LEU A 325 17.34 -9.88 10.44
N CYS A 326 17.98 -10.83 11.12
CA CYS A 326 17.30 -11.66 12.11
C CYS A 326 16.70 -10.81 13.24
N GLU A 327 17.48 -9.90 13.81
CA GLU A 327 17.04 -9.00 14.88
C GLU A 327 15.90 -8.08 14.40
N GLU A 328 15.93 -7.65 13.15
CA GLU A 328 14.86 -6.87 12.52
C GLU A 328 13.56 -7.66 12.43
N ILE A 329 13.60 -8.88 11.88
CA ILE A 329 12.44 -9.77 11.78
C ILE A 329 11.86 -10.04 13.17
N ILE A 330 12.69 -10.37 14.17
CA ILE A 330 12.19 -10.65 15.53
C ILE A 330 11.47 -9.44 16.13
N ARG A 331 11.98 -8.22 15.95
CA ARG A 331 11.29 -7.01 16.47
C ARG A 331 9.91 -6.85 15.84
N ASP A 332 9.79 -7.08 14.55
CA ASP A 332 8.51 -7.01 13.84
C ASP A 332 7.54 -8.10 14.29
N LEU A 333 8.07 -9.29 14.61
CA LEU A 333 7.28 -10.38 15.19
C LEU A 333 6.80 -10.10 16.61
N GLU A 334 7.61 -9.45 17.44
CA GLU A 334 7.19 -8.99 18.76
C GLU A 334 6.07 -7.94 18.64
N LEU A 335 6.16 -7.02 17.67
CA LEU A 335 5.08 -6.07 17.39
C LEU A 335 3.82 -6.73 16.85
N ALA A 336 3.95 -7.80 16.07
CA ALA A 336 2.82 -8.59 15.62
C ALA A 336 2.14 -9.33 16.78
N ALA A 337 2.95 -9.87 17.71
CA ALA A 337 2.49 -10.55 18.91
C ALA A 337 1.73 -9.61 19.88
N GLU A 338 2.10 -8.33 19.92
CA GLU A 338 1.38 -7.31 20.68
C GLU A 338 0.00 -6.96 20.09
N ARG A 339 -0.27 -7.32 18.82
CA ARG A 339 -1.45 -6.85 18.06
C ARG A 339 -2.40 -7.96 17.63
N SER A 340 -1.99 -9.22 17.76
CA SER A 340 -2.70 -10.36 17.22
C SER A 340 -2.51 -11.62 18.05
N ARG A 341 -3.61 -12.36 18.25
CA ARG A 341 -3.60 -13.68 18.90
C ARG A 341 -3.09 -14.79 17.99
N LYS A 342 -3.01 -14.52 16.69
CA LYS A 342 -2.50 -15.45 15.69
C LYS A 342 -1.48 -14.80 14.79
N ILE A 343 -0.35 -15.47 14.58
CA ILE A 343 0.68 -15.05 13.64
C ILE A 343 0.85 -16.15 12.59
N ILE A 344 0.82 -15.76 11.32
CA ILE A 344 1.21 -16.61 10.20
C ILE A 344 2.57 -16.10 9.70
N LEU A 345 3.58 -16.92 9.84
CA LEU A 345 4.91 -16.72 9.29
C LEU A 345 5.00 -17.41 7.93
N ASP A 346 5.01 -16.62 6.87
CA ASP A 346 5.04 -17.13 5.50
C ASP A 346 6.47 -17.08 4.94
N PHE A 347 7.07 -18.25 4.74
CA PHE A 347 8.39 -18.39 4.17
C PHE A 347 8.39 -18.42 2.64
N THR A 348 7.24 -18.26 1.97
CA THR A 348 7.18 -18.26 0.50
C THR A 348 8.18 -17.27 -0.10
N GLY A 349 9.06 -17.78 -0.96
CA GLY A 349 10.15 -17.00 -1.57
C GLY A 349 11.46 -16.99 -0.77
N ILE A 350 11.52 -17.65 0.38
CA ILE A 350 12.75 -17.91 1.14
C ILE A 350 13.34 -19.24 0.68
N GLU A 351 14.63 -19.20 0.36
CA GLU A 351 15.43 -20.33 -0.10
C GLU A 351 16.23 -20.93 1.06
N GLU A 352 16.66 -20.11 2.02
CA GLU A 352 17.54 -20.57 3.10
C GLU A 352 17.40 -19.70 4.36
N ILE A 353 17.59 -20.32 5.52
CA ILE A 353 17.75 -19.62 6.80
C ILE A 353 19.04 -20.03 7.50
N SER A 354 19.63 -19.10 8.28
CA SER A 354 20.77 -19.43 9.12
C SER A 354 20.35 -20.15 10.41
N GLN A 355 21.27 -20.95 10.98
CA GLN A 355 21.11 -21.52 12.32
C GLN A 355 20.84 -20.46 13.40
N ALA A 356 21.45 -19.27 13.26
CA ALA A 356 21.19 -18.15 14.16
C ALA A 356 19.72 -17.71 14.08
N PHE A 357 19.19 -17.53 12.87
CA PHE A 357 17.79 -17.16 12.67
C PHE A 357 16.82 -18.21 13.23
N ARG A 358 17.09 -19.50 12.96
CA ARG A 358 16.34 -20.62 13.54
C ARG A 358 16.33 -20.56 15.07
N GLY A 359 17.48 -20.29 15.70
CA GLY A 359 17.59 -20.11 17.15
C GLY A 359 16.75 -18.95 17.68
N PHE A 360 16.75 -17.81 16.99
CA PHE A 360 15.91 -16.65 17.33
C PHE A 360 14.42 -16.95 17.20
N LEU A 361 13.99 -17.58 16.10
CA LEU A 361 12.59 -17.96 15.90
C LEU A 361 12.13 -18.96 16.95
N ARG A 362 12.96 -19.95 17.30
CA ARG A 362 12.67 -20.89 18.38
C ARG A 362 12.42 -20.17 19.70
N GLN A 363 13.28 -19.22 20.07
CA GLN A 363 13.10 -18.40 21.28
C GLN A 363 11.81 -17.59 21.22
N PHE A 364 11.50 -16.98 20.07
CA PHE A 364 10.27 -16.23 19.86
C PHE A 364 9.02 -17.11 20.06
N VAL A 365 8.99 -18.31 19.46
CA VAL A 365 7.86 -19.25 19.58
C VAL A 365 7.64 -19.69 21.02
N VAL A 366 8.72 -20.03 21.75
CA VAL A 366 8.65 -20.44 23.16
C VAL A 366 8.18 -19.28 24.04
N LYS A 367 8.73 -18.08 23.84
CA LYS A 367 8.38 -16.89 24.62
C LYS A 367 6.92 -16.51 24.45
N ASN A 368 6.37 -16.72 23.25
CA ASN A 368 5.01 -16.34 22.88
C ASN A 368 4.06 -17.55 22.84
N SER A 369 4.17 -18.47 23.81
CA SER A 369 3.37 -19.71 23.86
C SER A 369 1.85 -19.49 23.94
N LYS A 370 1.42 -18.30 24.34
CA LYS A 370 0.00 -17.87 24.42
C LYS A 370 -0.60 -17.43 23.08
N ILE A 371 0.22 -17.36 22.02
CA ILE A 371 -0.19 -16.90 20.69
C ILE A 371 -0.14 -18.10 19.74
N GLN A 372 -1.17 -18.25 18.91
CA GLN A 372 -1.16 -19.27 17.86
C GLN A 372 -0.18 -18.86 16.77
N ILE A 373 0.92 -19.59 16.62
CA ILE A 373 1.90 -19.35 15.56
C ILE A 373 1.75 -20.45 14.51
N MET A 374 1.63 -20.06 13.24
CA MET A 374 1.62 -20.96 12.10
C MET A 374 2.79 -20.62 11.19
N ILE A 375 3.55 -21.64 10.78
CA ILE A 375 4.67 -21.50 9.86
C ILE A 375 4.26 -22.14 8.53
N LEU A 376 4.24 -21.35 7.46
CA LEU A 376 3.99 -21.83 6.11
C LEU A 376 5.32 -22.17 5.44
N VAL A 377 5.55 -23.47 5.25
CA VAL A 377 6.73 -23.99 4.56
C VAL A 377 6.59 -23.73 3.05
N PRO A 378 7.64 -23.22 2.36
CA PRO A 378 7.58 -22.97 0.93
C PRO A 378 7.33 -24.26 0.15
N PRO A 379 6.49 -24.25 -0.91
CA PRO A 379 6.23 -25.45 -1.71
C PRO A 379 7.47 -25.97 -2.45
N HIS A 380 8.48 -25.12 -2.62
CA HIS A 380 9.73 -25.41 -3.30
C HIS A 380 10.94 -25.53 -2.37
N ALA A 381 10.71 -25.59 -1.05
CA ALA A 381 11.80 -25.76 -0.09
C ALA A 381 12.58 -27.07 -0.37
N ASP A 382 13.90 -26.97 -0.32
CA ASP A 382 14.77 -28.14 -0.33
C ASP A 382 14.65 -28.92 0.99
N ASP A 383 15.34 -30.05 1.07
CA ASP A 383 15.23 -30.93 2.24
C ASP A 383 15.84 -30.30 3.49
N GLU A 384 16.87 -29.47 3.35
CA GLU A 384 17.53 -28.76 4.46
C GLU A 384 16.59 -27.70 5.06
N LEU A 385 16.01 -26.83 4.25
CA LEU A 385 15.05 -25.82 4.73
C LEU A 385 13.79 -26.47 5.29
N LYS A 386 13.31 -27.58 4.71
CA LYS A 386 12.17 -28.34 5.28
C LYS A 386 12.48 -28.86 6.66
N GLU A 387 13.64 -29.48 6.86
CA GLU A 387 14.05 -30.00 8.17
C GLU A 387 14.15 -28.87 9.20
N ASP A 388 14.78 -27.76 8.83
CA ASP A 388 14.91 -26.57 9.68
C ASP A 388 13.56 -25.98 10.11
N LEU A 389 12.59 -25.93 9.19
CA LEU A 389 11.25 -25.40 9.47
C LEU A 389 10.34 -26.40 10.18
N GLN A 390 10.52 -27.71 9.94
CA GLN A 390 9.66 -28.75 10.52
C GLN A 390 9.74 -28.76 12.05
N GLU A 391 10.92 -28.61 12.64
CA GLU A 391 11.05 -28.48 14.09
C GLU A 391 10.29 -27.26 14.63
N LEU A 392 10.40 -26.12 13.93
CA LEU A 392 9.70 -24.90 14.34
C LEU A 392 8.19 -25.05 14.20
N VAL A 393 7.71 -25.76 13.16
CA VAL A 393 6.28 -26.08 12.96
C VAL A 393 5.76 -26.94 14.12
N GLU A 394 6.50 -27.98 14.50
CA GLU A 394 6.13 -28.87 15.61
C GLU A 394 6.10 -28.13 16.95
N LEU A 395 7.08 -27.27 17.19
CA LEU A 395 7.12 -26.42 18.37
C LEU A 395 5.96 -25.43 18.39
N ALA A 396 5.67 -24.77 17.27
CA ALA A 396 4.57 -23.83 17.15
C ALA A 396 3.20 -24.52 17.30
N ALA A 397 3.07 -25.78 16.88
CA ALA A 397 1.85 -26.57 17.06
C ALA A 397 1.58 -26.93 18.54
N GLN A 398 2.56 -26.81 19.43
CA GLN A 398 2.36 -26.97 20.88
C GLN A 398 1.73 -25.72 21.51
N ASN A 399 1.86 -24.55 20.88
CA ASN A 399 1.22 -23.33 21.37
C ASN A 399 -0.31 -23.44 21.25
N MET A 400 -1.02 -23.04 22.30
CA MET A 400 -2.49 -23.14 22.47
C MET A 400 -3.09 -24.56 22.53
N ASN A 401 -2.32 -25.59 22.93
CA ASN A 401 -2.88 -26.90 23.34
C ASN A 401 -3.11 -27.03 24.86
N GLU A 402 -2.74 -26.03 25.67
CA GLU A 402 -3.03 -26.00 27.10
C GLU A 402 -4.29 -25.16 27.34
N ASP A 403 -5.46 -25.81 27.29
CA ASP A 403 -6.77 -25.41 27.82
C ASP A 403 -7.14 -23.91 27.77
N ASP A 404 -7.79 -23.47 26.68
CA ASP A 404 -8.69 -22.30 26.65
C ASP A 404 -9.95 -22.59 25.80
#